data_AF-A0A2N2XQF6-F1
#
_entry.id   AF-A0A2N2XQF6-F1
#
_cell.length_a   1.000
_cell.length_b   1.000
_cell.length_c   1.000
_cell.angle_alpha   90.00
_cell.angle_beta   90.00
_cell.angle_gamma   90.00
#
_symmetry.space_group_name_H-M   'P 1'
#
loop_
_entity.id
_entity.type
_entity.pdbx_description
1 polymer ?
#
loop_
_entity_poly.entity_id
_entity_poly.type
_entity_poly.pdbx_seq_one_letter_code
_entity_poly.pdbx_strand_id
1 'polypeptide(L)'
;MKNQWGEKYSSILVIPGNDDSAVFDKLFVEAECEGLLHFISMTKFRYKGITFIGYPFVPPTPFQLKDREKYDVSRFVDPGCLPPDVGRRTVVPDYDLEYSTIAKDLELFSMGEDMNKVIFLFHCPPYQTPLDRAALDGQMFDHVPLDVHIGSIAIRRFIEEKQPFMTLHGHVHESFRITGAWKTQICKTLCYSAASDKPWLCVVSIDTEFPEKSSRHELE
;
A
#
# COMPACT_ATOMS: atom_id res chain seq x y z
N MET A 1 19.17 14.28 -14.80
CA MET A 1 18.74 14.89 -13.52
C MET A 1 19.76 14.69 -12.38
N LYS A 2 20.18 13.47 -12.01
CA LYS A 2 21.21 13.22 -10.97
C LYS A 2 22.50 14.03 -11.16
N ASN A 3 23.04 14.08 -12.39
CA ASN A 3 24.27 14.83 -12.71
C ASN A 3 24.14 16.36 -12.57
N GLN A 4 22.92 16.91 -12.54
CA GLN A 4 22.68 18.35 -12.38
C GLN A 4 22.40 18.75 -10.93
N TRP A 5 21.90 17.83 -10.08
CA TRP A 5 21.44 18.15 -8.72
C TRP A 5 22.32 17.55 -7.62
N GLY A 6 23.23 16.63 -7.94
CA GLY A 6 24.23 16.10 -7.00
C GLY A 6 23.62 15.58 -5.70
N GLU A 7 24.10 16.07 -4.56
CA GLU A 7 23.63 15.70 -3.21
C GLU A 7 22.20 16.19 -2.88
N LYS A 8 21.61 17.07 -3.70
CA LYS A 8 20.21 17.53 -3.53
C LYS A 8 19.19 16.60 -4.20
N TYR A 9 19.64 15.50 -4.80
CA TYR A 9 18.76 14.54 -5.45
C TYR A 9 18.06 13.66 -4.41
N SER A 10 16.76 13.89 -4.21
CA SER A 10 15.91 13.02 -3.39
C SER A 10 15.76 11.66 -4.07
N SER A 11 15.94 10.57 -3.31
CA SER A 11 15.56 9.23 -3.76
C SER A 11 14.03 9.16 -3.85
N ILE A 12 13.53 8.83 -5.03
CA ILE A 12 12.11 8.57 -5.27
C ILE A 12 11.91 7.07 -5.23
N LEU A 13 11.09 6.58 -4.30
CA LEU A 13 10.72 5.17 -4.21
C LEU A 13 9.28 5.03 -4.69
N VAL A 14 9.00 4.07 -5.57
CA VAL A 14 7.68 3.92 -6.18
C VAL A 14 7.18 2.49 -6.02
N ILE A 15 5.91 2.37 -5.66
CA ILE A 15 5.08 1.18 -5.85
C ILE A 15 3.86 1.55 -6.69
N PRO A 16 3.34 0.62 -7.50
CA PRO A 16 2.09 0.81 -8.24
C PRO A 16 0.87 0.59 -7.32
N GLY A 17 -0.24 1.21 -7.68
CA GLY A 17 -1.54 0.99 -7.08
C GLY A 17 -2.34 -0.13 -7.74
N ASN A 18 -3.49 -0.47 -7.17
CA ASN A 18 -4.33 -1.57 -7.64
C ASN A 18 -4.84 -1.39 -9.08
N ASP A 19 -5.03 -0.15 -9.52
CA ASP A 19 -5.50 0.18 -10.86
C ASP A 19 -4.37 0.37 -11.89
N ASP A 20 -3.11 0.26 -11.46
CA ASP A 20 -1.95 0.29 -12.36
C ASP A 20 -1.72 -1.12 -12.94
N SER A 21 -1.90 -1.24 -14.26
CA SER A 21 -1.67 -2.50 -14.97
C SER A 21 -0.21 -2.91 -14.96
N ALA A 22 0.07 -4.17 -14.62
CA ALA A 22 1.44 -4.69 -14.50
C ALA A 22 2.23 -4.68 -15.83
N VAL A 23 1.55 -4.67 -16.98
CA VAL A 23 2.20 -4.52 -18.29
C VAL A 23 3.01 -3.22 -18.43
N PHE A 24 2.70 -2.21 -17.61
CA PHE A 24 3.43 -0.94 -17.58
C PHE A 24 4.60 -0.92 -16.59
N ASP A 25 4.82 -2.00 -15.82
CA ASP A 25 5.95 -2.10 -14.87
C ASP A 25 7.30 -1.88 -15.54
N LYS A 26 7.42 -2.29 -16.80
CA LYS A 26 8.62 -2.06 -17.62
C LYS A 26 9.05 -0.59 -17.66
N LEU A 27 8.11 0.35 -17.60
CA LEU A 27 8.42 1.79 -17.60
C LEU A 27 9.08 2.22 -16.29
N PHE A 28 8.66 1.65 -15.15
CA PHE A 28 9.31 1.90 -13.87
C PHE A 28 10.71 1.27 -13.82
N VAL A 29 10.87 0.07 -14.39
CA VAL A 29 12.17 -0.60 -14.50
C VAL A 29 13.13 0.19 -15.39
N GLU A 30 12.68 0.67 -16.55
CA GLU A 30 13.45 1.54 -17.44
C GLU A 30 13.88 2.83 -16.73
N ALA A 31 12.95 3.50 -16.02
CA ALA A 31 13.25 4.69 -15.23
C ALA A 31 14.23 4.43 -14.07
N GLU A 32 14.19 3.25 -13.46
CA GLU A 32 15.17 2.83 -12.46
C GLU A 32 16.56 2.61 -13.08
N CYS A 33 16.66 1.97 -14.25
CA CYS A 33 17.91 1.81 -14.99
C CYS A 33 18.54 3.16 -15.38
N GLU A 34 17.71 4.16 -15.69
CA GLU A 34 18.14 5.55 -15.92
C GLU A 34 18.47 6.32 -14.62
N GLY A 35 18.25 5.70 -13.47
CA GLY A 35 18.54 6.24 -12.15
C GLY A 35 17.58 7.35 -11.70
N LEU A 36 16.39 7.44 -12.30
CA LEU A 36 15.37 8.44 -11.99
C LEU A 36 14.61 8.11 -10.70
N LEU A 37 14.30 6.85 -10.47
CA LEU A 37 13.57 6.36 -9.30
C LEU A 37 14.09 4.98 -8.85
N HIS A 38 13.55 4.48 -7.75
CA HIS A 38 13.72 3.12 -7.26
C HIS A 38 12.35 2.41 -7.30
N PHE A 39 12.23 1.39 -8.13
CA PHE A 39 10.98 0.65 -8.28
C PHE A 39 10.94 -0.49 -7.25
N ILE A 40 10.25 -0.27 -6.14
CA ILE A 40 10.34 -1.15 -4.98
C ILE A 40 9.15 -2.11 -4.83
N SER A 41 8.39 -2.34 -5.90
CA SER A 41 7.28 -3.30 -5.90
C SER A 41 7.78 -4.71 -5.64
N MET A 42 7.41 -5.30 -4.48
CA MET A 42 7.87 -6.63 -4.06
C MET A 42 9.40 -6.73 -3.96
N THR A 43 10.07 -5.63 -3.61
CA THR A 43 11.51 -5.62 -3.35
C THR A 43 11.85 -4.74 -2.14
N LYS A 44 13.13 -4.68 -1.78
CA LYS A 44 13.64 -3.91 -0.65
C LYS A 44 14.64 -2.87 -1.13
N PHE A 45 14.63 -1.70 -0.49
CA PHE A 45 15.62 -0.65 -0.72
C PHE A 45 16.20 -0.19 0.61
N ARG A 46 17.54 -0.12 0.72
CA ARG A 46 18.21 0.28 1.97
C ARG A 46 18.82 1.64 1.83
N TYR A 47 18.51 2.53 2.76
CA TYR A 47 19.04 3.90 2.78
C TYR A 47 19.26 4.37 4.22
N LYS A 48 20.49 4.82 4.51
CA LYS A 48 20.90 5.35 5.82
C LYS A 48 20.48 4.48 7.02
N GLY A 49 20.57 3.15 6.86
CA GLY A 49 20.23 2.20 7.93
C GLY A 49 18.74 1.87 8.08
N ILE A 50 17.87 2.46 7.26
CA ILE A 50 16.44 2.11 7.15
C ILE A 50 16.26 1.18 5.94
N THR A 51 15.47 0.13 6.11
CA THR A 51 15.00 -0.74 5.03
C THR A 51 13.59 -0.32 4.64
N PHE A 52 13.41 0.05 3.38
CA PHE A 52 12.10 0.27 2.76
C PHE A 52 11.67 -1.02 2.06
N ILE A 53 10.42 -1.43 2.26
CA ILE A 53 9.86 -2.62 1.61
C ILE A 53 8.55 -2.23 0.93
N GLY A 54 8.48 -2.41 -0.39
CA GLY A 54 7.29 -2.06 -1.16
C GLY A 54 6.39 -3.26 -1.40
N TYR A 55 5.09 -3.07 -1.21
CA TYR A 55 4.08 -4.12 -1.32
C TYR A 55 2.79 -3.56 -1.94
N PRO A 56 2.52 -3.85 -3.23
CA PRO A 56 1.48 -3.18 -4.00
C PRO A 56 0.10 -3.84 -3.90
N PHE A 57 0.01 -5.04 -3.30
CA PHE A 57 -1.21 -5.84 -3.38
C PHE A 57 -2.31 -5.33 -2.44
N VAL A 58 -3.56 -5.42 -2.92
CA VAL A 58 -4.79 -5.18 -2.15
C VAL A 58 -5.62 -6.48 -2.05
N PRO A 59 -6.50 -6.60 -1.05
CA PRO A 59 -7.54 -7.64 -1.00
C PRO A 59 -8.44 -7.63 -2.25
N PRO A 60 -9.26 -8.68 -2.46
CA PRO A 60 -10.17 -8.75 -3.60
C PRO A 60 -11.09 -7.52 -3.71
N THR A 61 -11.16 -6.93 -4.89
CA THR A 61 -12.00 -5.74 -5.19
C THR A 61 -13.12 -6.08 -6.18
N PRO A 62 -14.13 -5.20 -6.41
CA PRO A 62 -15.14 -5.42 -7.45
C PRO A 62 -14.60 -5.20 -8.87
N PHE A 63 -13.37 -4.69 -9.02
CA PHE A 63 -12.81 -4.30 -10.31
C PHE A 63 -12.30 -5.49 -11.11
N GLN A 64 -12.29 -5.35 -12.44
CA GLN A 64 -11.89 -6.43 -13.34
C GLN A 64 -10.37 -6.60 -13.43
N LEU A 65 -9.57 -5.57 -13.16
CA LEU A 65 -8.11 -5.67 -13.21
C LEU A 65 -7.60 -6.34 -11.94
N LYS A 66 -6.92 -7.50 -12.08
CA LYS A 66 -6.49 -8.32 -10.94
C LYS A 66 -4.97 -8.34 -10.73
N ASP A 67 -4.20 -7.60 -11.53
CA ASP A 67 -2.73 -7.62 -11.51
C ASP A 67 -2.13 -7.41 -10.12
N ARG A 68 -2.79 -6.58 -9.30
CA ARG A 68 -2.37 -6.18 -7.96
C ARG A 68 -3.35 -6.63 -6.88
N GLU A 69 -4.09 -7.69 -7.14
CA GLU A 69 -4.96 -8.30 -6.16
C GLU A 69 -4.44 -9.68 -5.73
N LYS A 70 -4.52 -9.93 -4.42
CA LYS A 70 -4.31 -11.24 -3.81
C LYS A 70 -5.37 -11.49 -2.75
N TYR A 71 -5.62 -12.76 -2.48
CA TYR A 71 -6.40 -13.14 -1.31
C TYR A 71 -5.73 -12.61 -0.04
N ASP A 72 -6.50 -12.10 0.90
CA ASP A 72 -5.93 -11.39 2.05
C ASP A 72 -5.29 -12.35 3.07
N VAL A 73 -6.13 -13.09 3.81
CA VAL A 73 -5.71 -14.14 4.76
C VAL A 73 -6.15 -15.55 4.34
N SER A 74 -7.23 -15.64 3.58
CA SER A 74 -7.84 -16.87 3.11
C SER A 74 -8.56 -16.59 1.79
N ARG A 75 -9.19 -17.60 1.19
CA ARG A 75 -9.94 -17.47 -0.07
C ARG A 75 -11.29 -16.76 0.06
N PHE A 76 -11.50 -16.06 1.17
CA PHE A 76 -12.69 -15.24 1.37
C PHE A 76 -12.66 -14.03 0.43
N VAL A 77 -13.84 -13.68 -0.09
CA VAL A 77 -14.07 -12.53 -0.98
C VAL A 77 -15.29 -11.79 -0.43
N ASP A 78 -15.15 -10.49 -0.23
CA ASP A 78 -16.24 -9.66 0.28
C ASP A 78 -17.42 -9.59 -0.69
N PRO A 79 -18.65 -9.39 -0.20
CA PRO A 79 -19.82 -9.20 -1.04
C PRO A 79 -19.60 -8.11 -2.11
N GLY A 80 -19.90 -8.44 -3.37
CA GLY A 80 -19.70 -7.54 -4.51
C GLY A 80 -18.28 -7.55 -5.09
N CYS A 81 -17.29 -8.11 -4.39
CA CYS A 81 -15.95 -8.28 -4.92
C CYS A 81 -15.82 -9.54 -5.80
N LEU A 82 -14.80 -9.55 -6.65
CA LEU A 82 -14.45 -10.69 -7.49
C LEU A 82 -13.18 -11.37 -6.98
N PRO A 83 -13.11 -12.71 -6.99
CA PRO A 83 -11.88 -13.42 -6.68
C PRO A 83 -10.67 -12.92 -7.50
N PRO A 84 -9.44 -12.91 -6.96
CA PRO A 84 -8.24 -12.49 -7.69
C PRO A 84 -7.89 -13.34 -8.92
N ASP A 85 -8.43 -14.56 -9.00
CA ASP A 85 -8.36 -15.49 -10.14
C ASP A 85 -9.52 -15.32 -11.13
N VAL A 86 -10.49 -14.47 -10.82
CA VAL A 86 -11.66 -14.14 -11.65
C VAL A 86 -11.57 -12.68 -12.08
N GLY A 87 -11.12 -12.46 -13.32
CA GLY A 87 -10.99 -11.12 -13.90
C GLY A 87 -9.96 -11.10 -15.02
N ARG A 88 -9.34 -9.94 -15.24
CA ARG A 88 -8.32 -9.71 -16.26
C ARG A 88 -6.99 -9.43 -15.60
N ARG A 89 -5.96 -10.07 -16.12
CA ARG A 89 -4.57 -9.78 -15.80
C ARG A 89 -3.84 -9.39 -17.08
N THR A 90 -3.02 -8.35 -17.00
CA THR A 90 -2.22 -7.90 -18.15
C THR A 90 -0.91 -8.68 -18.26
N VAL A 91 -0.48 -9.31 -17.17
CA VAL A 91 0.71 -10.15 -17.10
C VAL A 91 0.36 -11.45 -16.38
N VAL A 92 0.96 -12.57 -16.80
CA VAL A 92 0.82 -13.85 -16.11
C VAL A 92 1.62 -13.79 -14.79
N PRO A 93 1.00 -14.02 -13.63
CA PRO A 93 1.68 -13.98 -12.34
C PRO A 93 2.67 -15.14 -12.22
N ASP A 94 3.75 -14.93 -11.48
CA ASP A 94 4.77 -15.93 -11.14
C ASP A 94 4.47 -16.66 -9.81
N TYR A 95 3.27 -16.48 -9.28
CA TYR A 95 2.78 -17.09 -8.05
C TYR A 95 1.46 -17.82 -8.27
N ASP A 96 1.14 -18.73 -7.34
CA ASP A 96 -0.12 -19.45 -7.34
C ASP A 96 -1.28 -18.53 -6.95
N LEU A 97 -2.22 -18.33 -7.86
CA LEU A 97 -3.36 -17.43 -7.67
C LEU A 97 -4.36 -17.91 -6.60
N GLU A 98 -4.45 -19.21 -6.39
CA GLU A 98 -5.43 -19.82 -5.49
C GLU A 98 -4.90 -19.86 -4.05
N TYR A 99 -3.59 -20.05 -3.88
CA TYR A 99 -2.98 -20.28 -2.56
C TYR A 99 -2.02 -19.19 -2.10
N SER A 100 -1.59 -18.26 -2.96
CA SER A 100 -0.84 -17.07 -2.53
C SER A 100 -1.77 -16.10 -1.82
N THR A 101 -1.29 -15.51 -0.73
CA THR A 101 -2.06 -14.57 0.08
C THR A 101 -1.17 -13.43 0.54
N ILE A 102 -1.78 -12.29 0.86
CA ILE A 102 -1.06 -11.16 1.47
C ILE A 102 -0.36 -11.62 2.74
N ALA A 103 -1.03 -12.36 3.61
CA ALA A 103 -0.44 -12.85 4.85
C ALA A 103 0.86 -13.66 4.63
N LYS A 104 0.87 -14.59 3.68
CA LYS A 104 2.06 -15.40 3.33
C LYS A 104 3.19 -14.57 2.75
N ASP A 105 2.86 -13.60 1.89
CA ASP A 105 3.88 -12.72 1.32
C ASP A 105 4.57 -11.91 2.43
N LEU A 106 3.81 -11.35 3.36
CA LEU A 106 4.35 -10.53 4.45
C LEU A 106 5.23 -11.34 5.39
N GLU A 107 4.87 -12.59 5.69
CA GLU A 107 5.71 -13.50 6.46
C GLU A 107 7.07 -13.73 5.77
N LEU A 108 7.07 -14.00 4.46
CA LEU A 108 8.28 -14.27 3.70
C LEU A 108 9.15 -13.01 3.54
N PHE A 109 8.57 -11.88 3.13
CA PHE A 109 9.32 -10.66 2.80
C PHE A 109 9.87 -9.93 4.02
N SER A 110 9.24 -10.09 5.18
CA SER A 110 9.72 -9.51 6.45
C SER A 110 10.83 -10.33 7.12
N MET A 111 11.09 -11.55 6.65
CA MET A 111 12.05 -12.46 7.28
C MET A 111 13.45 -11.86 7.32
N GLY A 112 14.07 -11.89 8.49
CA GLY A 112 15.46 -11.46 8.72
C GLY A 112 15.68 -9.94 8.80
N GLU A 113 14.65 -9.11 8.73
CA GLU A 113 14.76 -7.66 8.89
C GLU A 113 14.55 -7.21 10.35
N ASP A 114 15.27 -6.17 10.77
CA ASP A 114 15.03 -5.50 12.06
C ASP A 114 13.83 -4.56 11.91
N MET A 115 12.66 -4.99 12.40
CA MET A 115 11.41 -4.25 12.28
C MET A 115 11.49 -2.80 12.81
N ASN A 116 12.36 -2.50 13.77
CA ASN A 116 12.53 -1.12 14.28
C ASN A 116 13.22 -0.19 13.28
N LYS A 117 13.69 -0.72 12.15
CA LYS A 117 14.32 0.03 11.05
C LYS A 117 13.64 -0.23 9.71
N VAL A 118 12.42 -0.80 9.72
CA VAL A 118 11.68 -1.09 8.49
C VAL A 118 10.53 -0.11 8.31
N ILE A 119 10.49 0.53 7.13
CA ILE A 119 9.35 1.28 6.65
C ILE A 119 8.70 0.48 5.52
N PHE A 120 7.44 0.09 5.71
CA PHE A 120 6.68 -0.52 4.62
C PHE A 120 5.96 0.55 3.81
N LEU A 121 6.09 0.47 2.49
CA LEU A 121 5.20 1.12 1.54
C LEU A 121 4.17 0.07 1.13
N PHE A 122 3.01 0.11 1.76
CA PHE A 122 1.85 -0.69 1.36
C PHE A 122 0.97 0.15 0.45
N HIS A 123 0.42 -0.42 -0.62
CA HIS A 123 -0.68 0.28 -1.30
C HIS A 123 -1.95 0.24 -0.45
N CYS A 124 -2.29 -0.93 0.09
CA CYS A 124 -3.47 -1.12 0.93
C CYS A 124 -3.27 -0.60 2.38
N PRO A 125 -4.26 0.11 2.98
CA PRO A 125 -4.27 0.42 4.40
C PRO A 125 -4.62 -0.79 5.28
N PRO A 126 -4.25 -0.78 6.58
CA PRO A 126 -4.67 -1.80 7.54
C PRO A 126 -6.19 -1.74 7.79
N TYR A 127 -6.83 -2.91 7.83
CA TYR A 127 -8.25 -3.06 8.11
C TYR A 127 -8.67 -2.42 9.45
N GLN A 128 -9.89 -1.88 9.47
CA GLN A 128 -10.52 -1.26 10.64
C GLN A 128 -9.67 -0.14 11.26
N THR A 129 -9.29 0.81 10.41
CA THR A 129 -8.64 2.04 10.82
C THR A 129 -9.33 3.25 10.22
N PRO A 130 -8.97 4.48 10.62
CA PRO A 130 -9.45 5.66 9.91
C PRO A 130 -8.91 5.78 8.47
N LEU A 131 -7.91 4.97 8.09
CA LEU A 131 -7.22 5.06 6.80
C LEU A 131 -7.87 4.20 5.71
N ASP A 132 -8.79 3.30 6.06
CA ASP A 132 -9.39 2.33 5.12
C ASP A 132 -10.92 2.47 4.98
N ARG A 133 -11.46 3.64 5.32
CA ARG A 133 -12.88 3.95 5.27
C ARG A 133 -13.31 4.34 3.86
N ALA A 134 -14.11 3.49 3.23
CA ALA A 134 -14.75 3.77 1.96
C ALA A 134 -16.14 4.40 2.14
N ALA A 135 -16.63 5.12 1.13
CA ALA A 135 -17.95 5.77 1.14
C ALA A 135 -19.11 4.77 0.91
N LEU A 136 -19.15 3.70 1.71
CA LEU A 136 -20.09 2.57 1.55
C LEU A 136 -21.21 2.55 2.60
N ASP A 137 -21.36 3.61 3.40
CA ASP A 137 -22.41 3.71 4.43
C ASP A 137 -23.81 3.48 3.83
N GLY A 138 -24.52 2.48 4.37
CA GLY A 138 -25.88 2.12 3.95
C GLY A 138 -25.96 1.41 2.59
N GLN A 139 -24.83 1.12 1.94
CA GLN A 139 -24.80 0.36 0.68
C GLN A 139 -25.00 -1.13 0.95
N MET A 140 -25.64 -1.82 -0.01
CA MET A 140 -25.90 -3.26 0.06
C MET A 140 -25.60 -3.91 -1.29
N PHE A 141 -25.18 -5.17 -1.26
CA PHE A 141 -25.04 -6.05 -2.42
C PHE A 141 -25.81 -7.36 -2.15
N ASP A 142 -26.75 -7.72 -3.03
CA ASP A 142 -27.63 -8.89 -2.86
C ASP A 142 -28.26 -9.00 -1.46
N HIS A 143 -28.76 -7.86 -0.95
CA HIS A 143 -29.35 -7.69 0.39
C HIS A 143 -28.39 -7.88 1.57
N VAL A 144 -27.09 -8.00 1.31
CA VAL A 144 -26.04 -8.02 2.34
C VAL A 144 -25.44 -6.61 2.47
N PRO A 145 -25.36 -6.03 3.68
CA PRO A 145 -24.69 -4.74 3.87
C PRO A 145 -23.21 -4.85 3.53
N LEU A 146 -22.68 -3.86 2.81
CA LEU A 146 -21.26 -3.79 2.51
C LEU A 146 -20.47 -3.37 3.76
N ASP A 147 -19.26 -3.92 3.90
CA ASP A 147 -18.31 -3.40 4.88
C ASP A 147 -17.81 -2.03 4.41
N VAL A 148 -17.73 -1.11 5.36
CA VAL A 148 -17.23 0.25 5.20
C VAL A 148 -15.72 0.32 5.32
N HIS A 149 -15.09 -0.74 5.81
CA HIS A 149 -13.65 -0.92 5.89
C HIS A 149 -13.19 -1.87 4.78
N ILE A 150 -12.37 -1.36 3.87
CA ILE A 150 -11.87 -2.12 2.71
C ILE A 150 -10.36 -2.37 2.76
N GLY A 151 -9.74 -2.15 3.93
CA GLY A 151 -8.33 -2.42 4.17
C GLY A 151 -8.03 -3.91 4.31
N SER A 152 -6.74 -4.23 4.46
CA SER A 152 -6.28 -5.61 4.60
C SER A 152 -6.19 -6.04 6.07
N ILE A 153 -6.83 -7.16 6.40
CA ILE A 153 -6.74 -7.84 7.69
C ILE A 153 -5.33 -8.41 7.85
N ALA A 154 -4.73 -8.94 6.78
CA ALA A 154 -3.36 -9.45 6.82
C ALA A 154 -2.35 -8.35 7.18
N ILE A 155 -2.44 -7.16 6.56
CA ILE A 155 -1.60 -6.00 6.89
C ILE A 155 -1.85 -5.56 8.34
N ARG A 156 -3.12 -5.49 8.77
CA ARG A 156 -3.45 -5.13 10.16
C ARG A 156 -2.77 -6.07 11.16
N ARG A 157 -2.96 -7.39 11.00
CA ARG A 157 -2.36 -8.42 11.87
C ARG A 157 -0.83 -8.39 11.83
N PHE A 158 -0.26 -8.21 10.64
CA PHE A 158 1.17 -8.09 10.46
C PHE A 158 1.76 -6.91 11.26
N ILE A 159 1.11 -5.74 11.20
CA ILE A 159 1.54 -4.57 11.96
C ILE A 159 1.43 -4.81 13.47
N GLU A 160 0.34 -5.44 13.94
CA GLU A 160 0.16 -5.77 15.35
C GLU A 160 1.23 -6.74 15.86
N GLU A 161 1.60 -7.75 15.06
CA GLU A 161 2.55 -8.79 15.45
C GLU A 161 4.02 -8.36 15.30
N LYS A 162 4.39 -7.83 14.12
CA LYS A 162 5.78 -7.53 13.78
C LYS A 162 6.18 -6.12 14.17
N GLN A 163 5.21 -5.21 14.27
CA GLN A 163 5.41 -3.83 14.69
C GLN A 163 6.59 -3.12 13.99
N PRO A 164 6.55 -2.98 12.65
CA PRO A 164 7.58 -2.23 11.90
C PRO A 164 7.65 -0.78 12.39
N PHE A 165 8.75 -0.10 12.11
CA PHE A 165 8.96 1.29 12.52
C PHE A 165 7.83 2.20 12.02
N MET A 166 7.43 2.01 10.75
CA MET A 166 6.41 2.83 10.12
C MET A 166 5.77 2.09 8.94
N THR A 167 4.52 2.45 8.63
CA THR A 167 3.85 2.01 7.41
C THR A 167 3.22 3.20 6.68
N LEU A 168 3.34 3.20 5.36
CA LEU A 168 2.80 4.21 4.45
C LEU A 168 1.75 3.53 3.55
N HIS A 169 0.63 4.21 3.29
CA HIS A 169 -0.56 3.64 2.66
C HIS A 169 -1.16 4.55 1.58
N GLY A 170 -1.92 3.93 0.67
CA GLY A 170 -2.71 4.56 -0.38
C GLY A 170 -4.13 3.97 -0.46
N HIS A 171 -4.56 3.62 -1.67
CA HIS A 171 -5.77 2.88 -2.04
C HIS A 171 -7.14 3.55 -1.76
N VAL A 172 -7.45 3.93 -0.52
CA VAL A 172 -8.78 4.42 -0.15
C VAL A 172 -8.80 5.95 -0.11
N HIS A 173 -9.10 6.55 -1.25
CA HIS A 173 -8.90 7.98 -1.51
C HIS A 173 -9.86 8.87 -0.71
N GLU A 174 -11.06 8.40 -0.44
CA GLU A 174 -12.07 9.13 0.32
C GLU A 174 -11.86 9.06 1.85
N SER A 175 -11.00 8.16 2.36
CA SER A 175 -10.80 7.93 3.80
C SER A 175 -10.57 9.23 4.56
N PHE A 176 -9.68 10.09 4.07
CA PHE A 176 -9.36 11.35 4.73
C PHE A 176 -10.56 12.29 4.80
N ARG A 177 -11.36 12.40 3.72
CA ARG A 177 -12.57 13.21 3.70
C ARG A 177 -13.61 12.69 4.68
N ILE A 178 -13.71 11.36 4.85
CA ILE A 178 -14.69 10.71 5.73
C ILE A 178 -14.28 10.82 7.20
N THR A 179 -13.01 10.55 7.51
CA THR A 179 -12.55 10.38 8.90
C THR A 179 -11.81 11.57 9.46
N GLY A 180 -11.34 12.48 8.60
CA GLY A 180 -10.46 13.58 8.97
C GLY A 180 -9.05 13.14 9.37
N ALA A 181 -8.73 11.84 9.28
CA ALA A 181 -7.48 11.27 9.74
C ALA A 181 -6.63 10.78 8.57
N TRP A 182 -5.39 11.25 8.52
CA TRP A 182 -4.35 10.82 7.57
C TRP A 182 -3.23 10.02 8.27
N LYS A 183 -3.31 9.90 9.60
CA LYS A 183 -2.42 9.07 10.40
C LYS A 183 -3.17 8.36 11.51
N THR A 184 -2.66 7.19 11.90
CA THR A 184 -3.11 6.44 13.07
C THR A 184 -1.92 5.70 13.67
N GLN A 185 -2.11 5.08 14.83
CA GLN A 185 -1.10 4.26 15.48
C GLN A 185 -1.68 2.89 15.82
N ILE A 186 -0.98 1.84 15.40
CA ILE A 186 -1.30 0.46 15.77
C ILE A 186 -0.18 -0.02 16.68
N CYS A 187 -0.51 -0.19 17.96
CA CYS A 187 0.46 -0.49 19.02
C CYS A 187 1.60 0.57 19.03
N LYS A 188 2.83 0.25 18.58
CA LYS A 188 3.95 1.22 18.50
C LYS A 188 4.20 1.75 17.08
N THR A 189 3.56 1.18 16.07
CA THR A 189 3.79 1.51 14.66
C THR A 189 2.92 2.68 14.24
N LEU A 190 3.54 3.71 13.67
CA LEU A 190 2.84 4.84 13.07
C LEU A 190 2.48 4.50 11.62
N CYS A 191 1.21 4.70 11.28
CA CYS A 191 0.65 4.42 9.97
C CYS A 191 0.19 5.73 9.33
N TYR A 192 0.58 5.99 8.08
CA TYR A 192 0.28 7.22 7.36
C TYR A 192 -0.38 6.94 6.02
N SER A 193 -1.30 7.80 5.61
CA SER A 193 -1.85 7.79 4.26
C SER A 193 -1.80 9.20 3.66
N ALA A 194 -1.37 9.26 2.40
CA ALA A 194 -1.49 10.45 1.55
C ALA A 194 -2.61 10.32 0.50
N ALA A 195 -3.42 9.26 0.57
CA ALA A 195 -4.54 9.05 -0.33
C ALA A 195 -5.54 10.22 -0.25
N SER A 196 -6.08 10.61 -1.39
CA SER A 196 -6.96 11.76 -1.51
C SER A 196 -7.86 11.62 -2.73
N ASP A 197 -9.12 12.00 -2.59
CA ASP A 197 -10.09 12.11 -3.69
C ASP A 197 -10.09 13.51 -4.34
N LYS A 198 -9.11 14.35 -3.98
CA LYS A 198 -8.88 15.67 -4.56
C LYS A 198 -8.03 15.60 -5.83
N PRO A 199 -8.19 16.57 -6.75
CA PRO A 199 -7.44 16.59 -8.01
C PRO A 199 -5.99 17.08 -7.88
N TRP A 200 -5.59 17.60 -6.72
CA TRP A 200 -4.25 18.13 -6.45
C TRP A 200 -3.40 17.16 -5.63
N LEU A 201 -2.09 17.42 -5.57
CA LEU A 201 -1.14 16.53 -4.90
C LEU A 201 -1.25 16.65 -3.38
N CYS A 202 -1.44 15.51 -2.70
CA CYS A 202 -1.36 15.41 -1.26
C CYS A 202 0.01 14.86 -0.83
N VAL A 203 0.66 15.52 0.11
CA VAL A 203 2.00 15.15 0.61
C VAL A 203 1.96 15.00 2.12
N VAL A 204 2.48 13.88 2.62
CA VAL A 204 2.78 13.71 4.04
C VAL A 204 4.28 13.86 4.23
N SER A 205 4.69 14.83 5.06
CA SER A 205 6.07 15.07 5.42
C SER A 205 6.35 14.44 6.78
N ILE A 206 7.44 13.66 6.86
CA ILE A 206 7.80 12.90 8.05
C ILE A 206 9.30 13.05 8.26
N ASP A 207 9.68 13.52 9.44
CA ASP A 207 11.03 13.40 9.96
C ASP A 207 11.14 12.05 10.68
N THR A 208 12.05 11.18 10.25
CA THR A 208 12.21 9.85 10.86
C THR A 208 12.78 9.90 12.27
N GLU A 209 13.40 11.00 12.70
CA GLU A 209 13.84 11.18 14.09
C GLU A 209 12.69 11.63 15.00
N PHE A 210 11.71 12.35 14.45
CA PHE A 210 10.55 12.89 15.16
C PHE A 210 9.24 12.62 14.40
N PRO A 211 8.88 11.36 14.13
CA PRO A 211 7.78 11.01 13.23
C PRO A 211 6.42 11.52 13.72
N GLU A 212 6.26 11.70 15.03
CA GLU A 212 5.05 12.26 15.65
C GLU A 212 4.72 13.68 15.20
N LYS A 213 5.75 14.46 14.81
CA LYS A 213 5.63 15.86 14.31
C LYS A 213 5.33 15.94 12.81
N SER A 214 5.01 14.81 12.19
CA SER A 214 4.57 14.73 10.80
C SER A 214 3.46 15.74 10.47
N SER A 215 3.45 16.18 9.22
CA SER A 215 2.47 17.12 8.67
C SER A 215 1.92 16.62 7.34
N ARG A 216 0.68 17.03 7.02
CA ARG A 216 0.04 16.79 5.72
C ARG A 216 -0.17 18.11 5.01
N HIS A 217 0.15 18.15 3.73
CA HIS A 217 0.04 19.31 2.86
C HIS A 217 -0.73 18.97 1.60
N GLU A 218 -1.46 19.94 1.09
CA GLU A 218 -2.14 19.89 -0.19
C GLU A 218 -1.50 20.94 -1.09
N LEU A 219 -1.07 20.52 -2.28
CA LEU A 219 -0.32 21.34 -3.22
C LEU A 219 -1.15 21.50 -4.51
N GLU A 220 -1.83 22.64 -4.61
CA GLU A 220 -2.65 23.06 -5.79
C GLU A 220 -1.79 23.49 -6.99
#